data_AF-A0A3D3YT81-F1
#
_entry.id   AF-A0A3D3YT81-F1
#
_cell.length_a   1.000
_cell.length_b   1.000
_cell.length_c   1.000
_cell.angle_alpha   90.00
_cell.angle_beta   90.00
_cell.angle_gamma   90.00
#
_symmetry.space_group_name_H-M   'P 1'
#
loop_
_entity.id
_entity.type
_entity.pdbx_description
1 polymer ?
#
loop_
_entity_poly.entity_id
_entity_poly.type
_entity_poly.pdbx_seq_one_letter_code
_entity_poly.pdbx_strand_id
1 'polypeptide(L)'
;TPDEKAMKQINKVGATYLRQAASRLEAIEEWTVEEIKRVLTGLQEESELSRRDAWQPIRGAVTGTLVSPPLFESIALLGKDRTLARLRQAALLAAPPED
;
A
#
# COMPACT_ATOMS: atom_id res chain seq x y z
N THR A 1 -4.89 12.12 -5.95
CA THR A 1 -3.64 12.34 -5.20
C THR A 1 -3.90 12.15 -3.73
N PRO A 2 -3.01 11.51 -2.96
CA PRO A 2 -3.20 11.34 -1.51
C PRO A 2 -3.30 12.67 -0.76
N ASP A 3 -4.13 12.72 0.29
CA ASP A 3 -4.23 13.86 1.19
C ASP A 3 -2.99 13.99 2.09
N GLU A 4 -2.88 15.10 2.82
CA GLU A 4 -1.73 15.39 3.70
C GLU A 4 -1.49 14.29 4.74
N LYS A 5 -2.56 13.72 5.32
CA LYS A 5 -2.45 12.67 6.34
C LYS A 5 -1.95 11.37 5.72
N ALA A 6 -2.43 11.03 4.53
CA ALA A 6 -1.98 9.89 3.74
C ALA A 6 -0.51 10.06 3.32
N MET A 7 -0.13 11.24 2.83
CA MET A 7 1.26 11.56 2.48
C MET A 7 2.20 11.43 3.68
N LYS A 8 1.78 11.85 4.87
CA LYS A 8 2.57 11.66 6.09
C LYS A 8 2.88 10.19 6.36
N GLN A 9 1.93 9.28 6.17
CA GLN A 9 2.20 7.84 6.38
C GLN A 9 3.03 7.25 5.25
N ILE A 10 2.79 7.68 4.00
CA ILE A 10 3.59 7.27 2.83
C ILE A 10 5.06 7.64 3.03
N ASN A 11 5.36 8.86 3.49
CA ASN A 11 6.73 9.31 3.67
C ASN A 11 7.46 8.52 4.77
N LYS A 12 6.80 8.12 5.85
CA LYS A 12 7.42 7.32 6.92
C LYS A 12 8.03 5.99 6.45
N VAL A 13 7.38 5.32 5.50
CA VAL A 13 7.88 4.05 4.93
C VAL A 13 8.68 4.27 3.64
N GLY A 14 8.57 5.46 3.06
CA GLY A 14 9.24 5.86 1.84
C GLY A 14 8.78 5.09 0.60
N ALA A 15 9.43 5.42 -0.51
CA ALA A 15 9.11 4.87 -1.82
C ALA A 15 9.39 3.35 -1.94
N THR A 16 10.37 2.84 -1.21
CA THR A 16 10.81 1.43 -1.28
C THR A 16 9.69 0.49 -0.85
N TYR A 17 9.03 0.77 0.27
CA TYR A 17 7.96 -0.08 0.78
C TYR A 17 6.77 -0.16 -0.19
N LEU A 18 6.36 0.97 -0.78
CA LEU A 18 5.28 1.01 -1.76
C LEU A 18 5.63 0.26 -3.06
N ARG A 19 6.90 0.34 -3.51
CA ARG A 19 7.38 -0.45 -4.66
C ARG A 19 7.35 -1.94 -4.37
N GLN A 20 7.79 -2.37 -3.18
CA GLN A 20 7.72 -3.77 -2.76
C GLN A 20 6.27 -4.27 -2.69
N ALA A 21 5.36 -3.47 -2.14
CA ALA A 21 3.93 -3.80 -2.13
C ALA A 21 3.37 -3.98 -3.55
N ALA A 22 3.71 -3.07 -4.47
CA ALA A 22 3.31 -3.18 -5.87
C ALA A 22 3.86 -4.45 -6.53
N SER A 23 5.17 -4.72 -6.40
CA SER A 23 5.80 -5.90 -6.99
C SER A 23 5.22 -7.22 -6.48
N ARG A 24 4.91 -7.31 -5.17
CA ARG A 24 4.31 -8.52 -4.62
C ARG A 24 2.86 -8.73 -5.05
N LEU A 25 2.06 -7.66 -5.07
CA LEU A 25 0.69 -7.73 -5.59
C LEU A 25 0.66 -8.07 -7.09
N GLU A 26 1.63 -7.59 -7.87
CA GLU A 26 1.76 -7.90 -9.29
C GLU A 26 1.98 -9.40 -9.53
N ALA A 27 2.70 -10.09 -8.63
CA ALA A 27 2.96 -11.52 -8.69
C ALA A 27 1.76 -12.41 -8.29
N ILE A 28 0.65 -11.83 -7.83
CA ILE A 28 -0.56 -12.60 -7.51
C ILE A 28 -1.23 -13.07 -8.82
N GLU A 29 -1.54 -14.37 -8.87
CA GLU A 29 -2.29 -15.01 -9.96
C GLU A 29 -3.81 -14.76 -9.83
N GLU A 30 -4.37 -14.97 -8.63
CA GLU A 30 -5.80 -14.77 -8.34
C GLU A 30 -6.06 -13.48 -7.54
N TRP A 31 -6.76 -12.51 -8.12
CA TRP A 31 -7.01 -11.22 -7.47
C TRP A 31 -8.17 -11.27 -6.45
N THR A 32 -7.95 -11.98 -5.34
CA THR A 32 -8.91 -12.17 -4.25
C THR A 32 -8.48 -11.46 -2.97
N VAL A 33 -9.43 -11.18 -2.07
CA VAL A 33 -9.18 -10.52 -0.78
C VAL A 33 -8.19 -11.33 0.07
N GLU A 34 -8.37 -12.65 0.14
CA GLU A 34 -7.47 -13.59 0.82
C GLU A 34 -6.03 -13.49 0.31
N GLU A 35 -5.81 -13.55 -1.00
CA GLU A 35 -4.46 -13.51 -1.59
C GLU A 35 -3.79 -12.15 -1.38
N ILE A 36 -4.54 -11.06 -1.59
CA ILE A 36 -4.07 -9.70 -1.31
C ILE A 36 -3.65 -9.57 0.15
N LYS A 37 -4.48 -10.04 1.09
CA LYS A 37 -4.20 -9.99 2.53
C LYS A 37 -2.98 -10.82 2.87
N ARG A 38 -2.86 -12.04 2.34
CA ARG A 38 -1.72 -12.94 2.57
C ARG A 38 -0.42 -12.27 2.15
N VAL A 39 -0.38 -11.73 0.92
CA VAL A 39 0.81 -11.10 0.35
C VAL A 39 1.23 -9.85 1.12
N LEU A 40 0.29 -8.96 1.45
CA LEU A 40 0.58 -7.73 2.19
C LEU A 40 0.93 -8.01 3.66
N THR A 41 0.39 -9.07 4.25
CA THR A 41 0.79 -9.51 5.60
C THR A 41 2.23 -10.04 5.60
N GLY A 42 2.61 -10.86 4.62
CA GLY A 42 4.00 -11.32 4.50
C GLY A 42 4.99 -10.16 4.33
N LEU A 43 4.65 -9.15 3.51
CA LEU A 43 5.48 -7.94 3.40
C LEU A 43 5.58 -7.19 4.74
N GLN A 44 4.47 -7.05 5.47
CA GLN A 44 4.44 -6.39 6.77
C GLN A 44 5.33 -7.10 7.80
N GLU A 45 5.28 -8.43 7.84
CA GLU A 45 6.10 -9.25 8.73
C GLU A 45 7.59 -9.14 8.40
N GLU A 46 7.95 -9.24 7.13
CA GLU A 46 9.35 -9.10 6.67
C GLU A 46 9.92 -7.70 6.88
N SER A 47 9.07 -6.68 6.88
CA SER A 47 9.49 -5.29 7.10
C SER A 47 9.53 -4.90 8.58
N GLU A 48 9.18 -5.82 9.49
CA GLU A 48 9.10 -5.61 10.94
C GLU A 48 8.19 -4.43 11.36
N LEU A 49 7.30 -4.00 10.46
CA LEU A 49 6.38 -2.90 10.72
C LEU A 49 5.18 -3.39 11.51
N SER A 50 4.64 -2.54 12.38
CA SER A 50 3.32 -2.80 12.94
C SER A 50 2.26 -2.84 11.82
N ARG A 51 1.17 -3.59 12.00
CA ARG A 51 0.05 -3.61 11.02
C ARG A 51 -0.42 -2.22 10.66
N ARG A 52 -0.49 -1.30 11.64
CA ARG A 52 -0.91 0.08 11.40
C ARG A 52 0.07 0.79 10.47
N ASP A 53 1.34 0.72 10.77
CA ASP A 53 2.38 1.48 10.06
C ASP A 53 2.67 0.88 8.68
N ALA A 54 2.40 -0.42 8.47
CA ALA A 54 2.40 -1.08 7.17
C ALA A 54 1.16 -0.73 6.31
N TRP A 55 -0.04 -0.75 6.90
CA TRP A 55 -1.28 -0.68 6.11
C TRP A 55 -1.76 0.74 5.82
N GLN A 56 -1.54 1.70 6.71
CA GLN A 56 -1.91 3.09 6.48
C GLN A 56 -1.25 3.72 5.24
N PRO A 57 0.05 3.54 4.95
CA PRO A 57 0.65 4.08 3.72
C PRO A 57 0.07 3.43 2.47
N ILE A 58 -0.18 2.11 2.47
CA ILE A 58 -0.83 1.41 1.35
C ILE A 58 -2.24 1.97 1.15
N ARG A 59 -3.02 2.13 2.22
CA ARG A 59 -4.37 2.72 2.20
C ARG A 59 -4.35 4.12 1.60
N GLY A 60 -3.43 4.97 2.07
CA GLY A 60 -3.24 6.32 1.57
C GLY A 60 -2.89 6.34 0.08
N ALA A 61 -2.00 5.45 -0.35
CA ALA A 61 -1.60 5.33 -1.75
C ALA A 61 -2.78 4.90 -2.64
N VAL A 62 -3.57 3.90 -2.23
CA VAL A 62 -4.62 3.33 -3.09
C VAL A 62 -5.96 4.07 -2.99
N THR A 63 -6.31 4.65 -1.83
CA THR A 63 -7.60 5.33 -1.62
C THR A 63 -7.50 6.85 -1.53
N GLY A 64 -6.28 7.38 -1.40
CA GLY A 64 -6.03 8.81 -1.25
C GLY A 64 -6.26 9.36 0.15
N THR A 65 -6.85 8.58 1.07
CA THR A 65 -7.16 8.99 2.44
C THR A 65 -6.82 7.86 3.41
N LEU A 66 -6.79 8.15 4.72
CA LEU A 66 -6.62 7.13 5.76
C LEU A 66 -7.94 6.52 6.25
N VAL A 67 -9.08 7.06 5.82
CA VAL A 67 -10.42 6.59 6.21
C VAL A 67 -11.10 6.02 4.98
N SER A 68 -11.24 4.71 4.96
CA SER A 68 -11.91 3.98 3.88
C SER A 68 -12.50 2.68 4.43
N PRO A 69 -13.34 1.97 3.64
CA PRO A 69 -13.74 0.60 3.97
C PRO A 69 -12.53 -0.31 4.25
N PRO A 70 -12.74 -1.57 4.65
CA PRO A 70 -11.66 -2.54 4.84
C PRO A 70 -10.64 -2.54 3.68
N LEU A 71 -9.34 -2.49 4.00
CA LEU A 71 -8.27 -2.16 3.03
C LEU A 71 -8.20 -3.19 1.91
N PHE A 72 -8.21 -4.47 2.25
CA PHE A 72 -8.00 -5.56 1.30
C PHE A 72 -9.18 -5.69 0.34
N GLU A 73 -10.39 -5.49 0.85
CA GLU A 73 -11.64 -5.42 0.12
C GLU A 73 -11.66 -4.20 -0.82
N SER A 74 -11.14 -3.07 -0.36
CA SER A 74 -10.98 -1.87 -1.21
C SER A 74 -9.99 -2.11 -2.35
N ILE A 75 -8.89 -2.83 -2.10
CA ILE A 75 -7.90 -3.21 -3.12
C ILE A 75 -8.49 -4.21 -4.12
N ALA A 76 -9.20 -5.23 -3.62
CA ALA A 76 -9.88 -6.22 -4.45
C ALA A 76 -10.89 -5.55 -5.39
N LEU A 77 -11.74 -4.67 -4.84
CA LEU A 77 -12.74 -3.92 -5.61
C LEU A 77 -12.11 -2.95 -6.61
N LEU A 78 -10.98 -2.32 -6.27
CA LEU A 78 -10.29 -1.39 -7.15
C LEU A 78 -9.67 -2.10 -8.37
N GLY A 79 -9.29 -3.37 -8.21
CA GLY A 79 -8.66 -4.19 -9.25
C GLY A 79 -7.14 -4.01 -9.32
N LYS A 80 -6.48 -4.97 -9.98
CA LYS A 80 -5.02 -5.10 -10.09
C LYS A 80 -4.35 -3.86 -10.67
N ASP A 81 -4.69 -3.51 -11.91
CA ASP A 81 -4.00 -2.45 -12.66
C ASP A 81 -4.06 -1.10 -11.95
N ARG A 82 -5.24 -0.72 -11.46
CA ARG A 82 -5.45 0.54 -10.73
C ARG A 82 -4.70 0.57 -9.41
N THR A 83 -4.68 -0.54 -8.68
CA THR A 83 -3.92 -0.68 -7.44
C THR A 83 -2.42 -0.47 -7.69
N LEU A 84 -1.86 -1.19 -8.66
CA LEU A 84 -0.45 -1.12 -9.00
C LEU A 84 -0.05 0.28 -9.48
N ALA A 85 -0.87 0.89 -10.35
CA ALA A 85 -0.63 2.25 -10.83
C ALA A 85 -0.61 3.27 -9.68
N ARG A 86 -1.56 3.18 -8.74
CA ARG A 86 -1.64 4.10 -7.59
C ARG A 86 -0.47 3.91 -6.62
N LEU A 87 -0.08 2.67 -6.32
CA LEU A 87 1.09 2.38 -5.47
C LEU A 87 2.38 2.93 -6.10
N ARG A 88 2.59 2.67 -7.39
CA ARG A 88 3.76 3.17 -8.14
C ARG A 88 3.77 4.70 -8.19
N GLN A 89 2.62 5.33 -8.44
CA GLN A 89 2.50 6.80 -8.43
C GLN A 89 2.81 7.38 -7.05
N ALA A 90 2.25 6.82 -5.98
CA ALA A 90 2.54 7.25 -4.62
C ALA A 90 4.03 7.07 -4.26
N ALA A 91 4.67 6.01 -4.74
CA ALA A 91 6.11 5.81 -4.56
C ALA A 91 6.98 6.87 -5.26
N LEU A 92 6.51 7.45 -6.38
CA LEU A 92 7.20 8.57 -7.04
C LEU A 92 7.04 9.89 -6.27
N LEU A 93 5.97 10.03 -5.49
CA LEU A 93 5.68 11.22 -4.69
C LEU A 93 6.27 11.15 -3.27
N ALA A 94 6.67 9.97 -2.81
CA ALA A 94 7.19 9.76 -1.48
C ALA A 94 8.54 10.47 -1.30
N ALA A 95 8.65 11.26 -0.23
CA ALA A 95 9.93 11.76 0.24
C ALA A 95 10.79 10.60 0.79
N PRO A 96 12.12 10.78 0.95
CA PRO A 96 12.93 9.87 1.74
C PRO A 96 12.30 9.70 3.14
N PRO A 97 12.40 8.50 3.75
CA PRO A 97 11.96 8.34 5.13
C PRO A 97 12.71 9.34 6.03
N GLU A 98 11.98 9.97 6.94
CA GLU A 98 12.58 10.77 8.00
C GLU A 98 13.39 9.83 8.91
N ASP A 99 14.64 10.20 9.21
CA ASP A 99 15.55 9.45 10.10
C ASP A 99 14.98 9.29 11.52
#